data_AF-A0A256KL30-F1
#
_entry.id   AF-A0A256KL30-F1
#
_cell.length_a   1.000
_cell.length_b   1.000
_cell.length_c   1.000
_cell.angle_alpha   90.00
_cell.angle_beta   90.00
_cell.angle_gamma   90.00
#
_symmetry.space_group_name_H-M   'P 1'
#
loop_
_entity.id
_entity.type
_entity.pdbx_description
1 polymer ?
#
loop_
_entity_poly.entity_id
_entity_poly.type
_entity_poly.pdbx_seq_one_letter_code
_entity_poly.pdbx_strand_id
1 'polypeptide(L)' 'MGQMECYPKLRQRGVVTIPEEVRDGLDLEEGDQLKLTVEKLD' A
#
# COMPACT_ATOMS: atom_id res chain seq x y z
N MET A 1 11.22 13.14 2.37
CA MET A 1 10.00 12.32 2.55
C MET A 1 10.09 11.19 1.54
N GLY A 2 10.32 9.96 2.00
CA GLY A 2 10.47 8.83 1.10
C GLY A 2 9.12 8.49 0.46
N GLN A 3 9.08 8.37 -0.87
CA GLN A 3 7.99 7.66 -1.53
C GLN A 3 8.38 6.19 -1.57
N MET A 4 7.49 5.33 -1.09
CA MET A 4 7.60 3.89 -1.25
C MET A 4 6.50 3.41 -2.17
N GLU A 5 6.88 2.56 -3.13
CA GLU A 5 5.96 1.90 -4.04
C GLU A 5 5.85 0.43 -3.64
N CYS A 6 4.64 -0.10 -3.64
CA CYS A 6 4.40 -1.55 -3.57
C CYS A 6 3.48 -1.96 -4.71
N TYR A 7 3.60 -3.22 -5.12
CA TYR A 7 2.83 -3.81 -6.21
C TYR A 7 1.99 -5.00 -5.71
N PRO A 8 1.08 -4.81 -4.74
CA PRO A 8 0.26 -5.88 -4.22
C PRO A 8 -0.75 -6.34 -5.28
N LYS A 9 -1.06 -7.64 -5.29
CA LYS A 9 -2.17 -8.17 -6.10
C LYS A 9 -3.51 -7.82 -5.45
N LEU A 10 -4.45 -7.35 -6.26
CA LEU A 10 -5.84 -7.16 -5.83
C LEU A 10 -6.43 -8.51 -5.38
N ARG A 11 -6.97 -8.55 -4.16
CA ARG A 11 -7.67 -9.71 -3.59
C ARG A 11 -9.18 -9.59 -3.86
N GLN A 12 -9.95 -10.56 -3.38
CA GLN A 12 -11.41 -10.52 -3.46
C GLN A 12 -11.95 -9.21 -2.87
N ARG A 13 -13.04 -8.71 -3.46
CA ARG A 13 -13.73 -7.48 -3.03
C ARG A 13 -12.85 -6.21 -3.08
N GLY A 14 -11.80 -6.22 -3.90
CA GLY A 14 -10.96 -5.04 -4.10
C GLY A 14 -10.00 -4.75 -2.95
N VAL A 15 -9.76 -5.70 -2.05
CA VAL A 15 -8.83 -5.54 -0.94
C VAL A 15 -7.39 -5.63 -1.45
N VAL A 16 -6.55 -4.69 -1.02
CA VAL A 16 -5.08 -4.76 -1.17
C VAL A 16 -4.46 -4.82 0.22
N THR A 17 -3.41 -5.62 0.36
CA THR A 17 -2.64 -5.70 1.61
C THR A 17 -1.34 -4.93 1.40
N ILE A 18 -1.08 -3.93 2.25
CA ILE A 18 0.18 -3.19 2.24
C ILE A 18 1.25 -4.11 2.85
N PRO A 19 2.33 -4.42 2.11
CA PRO A 19 3.43 -5.24 2.63
C PRO A 19 4.07 -4.64 3.88
N GLU A 20 4.68 -5.49 4.72
CA GLU A 20 5.35 -5.07 5.96
C GLU A 20 6.47 -4.07 5.68
N GLU A 21 7.27 -4.26 4.62
CA GLU A 21 8.36 -3.35 4.29
C GLU A 21 7.88 -1.91 4.01
N VAL A 22 6.67 -1.75 3.47
CA VAL A 22 6.09 -0.44 3.19
C VAL A 22 5.41 0.14 4.40
N ARG A 23 4.79 -0.68 5.26
CA ARG A 23 4.23 -0.20 6.54
C ARG A 23 5.32 0.35 7.43
N ASP A 24 6.39 -0.41 7.61
CA ASP A 24 7.51 -0.02 8.48
C ASP A 24 8.29 1.16 7.88
N GLY A 25 8.49 1.15 6.56
CA GLY A 25 9.22 2.22 5.87
C GLY A 25 8.49 3.56 5.80
N LEU A 26 7.16 3.56 5.93
CA LEU A 26 6.32 4.76 5.99
C LEU A 26 5.77 5.05 7.40
N ASP A 27 6.14 4.24 8.41
CA ASP A 27 5.67 4.34 9.79
C ASP A 27 4.13 4.37 9.90
N LEU A 28 3.47 3.44 9.19
CA LEU A 28 2.01 3.39 9.12
C LEU A 28 1.40 2.71 10.35
N GLU A 29 0.46 3.38 11.00
CA GLU A 29 -0.26 2.88 12.16
C GLU A 29 -1.75 2.59 11.86
N GLU A 30 -2.39 1.84 12.75
CA GLU A 30 -3.84 1.61 12.67
C GLU A 30 -4.60 2.93 12.84
N GLY A 31 -5.42 3.28 11.84
CA GLY A 31 -6.20 4.52 11.83
C GLY A 31 -5.64 5.60 10.89
N ASP A 32 -4.44 5.40 10.35
CA ASP A 32 -3.85 6.35 9.39
C ASP A 32 -4.63 6.41 8.09
N GLN A 33 -4.79 7.63 7.58
CA GLN A 33 -5.40 7.88 6.28
C GLN A 33 -4.34 7.91 5.19
N LEU A 34 -4.48 7.04 4.19
CA LEU A 34 -3.52 6.88 3.11
C LEU A 34 -4.03 7.50 1.81
N LYS A 35 -3.15 8.24 1.11
CA LYS A 35 -3.39 8.65 -0.28
C LYS A 35 -2.82 7.59 -1.22
N LEU A 36 -3.66 7.01 -2.06
CA LEU A 36 -3.28 5.93 -2.97
C LEU A 36 -3.35 6.40 -4.43
N THR A 37 -2.39 5.97 -5.24
CA THR A 37 -2.43 6.02 -6.70
C THR A 37 -2.43 4.59 -7.21
N VAL A 38 -3.38 4.22 -8.07
CA VAL A 38 -3.55 2.84 -8.56
C VAL A 38 -3.19 2.78 -10.04
N GLU A 39 -2.27 1.90 -10.40
CA GLU A 39 -1.89 1.59 -11.77
C GLU A 39 -1.97 0.07 -11.99
N LYS A 40 -2.59 -0.36 -13.10
CA LYS A 40 -2.65 -1.77 -13.48
C LYS A 40 -1.39 -2.13 -14.25
N LEU A 41 -0.67 -3.15 -13.79
CA LEU A 41 0.48 -3.71 -14.49
C LEU A 41 0.03 -4.94 -15.31
N ASP A 42 0.50 -5.03 -16.56
CA ASP A 42 0.24 -6.15 -17.50
C ASP A 42 1.37 -7.19 -17.48
#